data_AF-A0A536HP36-F1
#
_entry.id   AF-A0A536HP36-F1
#
_cell.length_a   1.000
_cell.length_b   1.000
_cell.length_c   1.000
_cell.angle_alpha   90.00
_cell.angle_beta   90.00
_cell.angle_gamma   90.00
#
_symmetry.space_group_name_H-M   'P 1'
#
loop_
_entity.id
_entity.type
_entity.pdbx_description
1 polymer ?
#
loop_
_entity_poly.entity_id
_entity_poly.type
_entity_poly.pdbx_seq_one_letter_code
_entity_poly.pdbx_strand_id
1 'polypeptide(L)'
;MRLPGAGLGSALPELRHTVPLAFAALAGLLLIAIDRGPAGWLGGGAAAGIAACAIYVWSARRSLLRSAHEAHARELQELAEDADSRVELVVKQFEWAVGDVAKLRHELERAEATVRTLTERGREREHRSEQLVRQISRLRERLAEIAMAASLTQSGRESPSRPLFEAIYFTWGIHLDGPRARLELQTAANSGSPTRVRVMDRDGQIVAVSGMAVVSLDGNLEFQLEPPLDLIADLDEGREIDYAIEALVDDEWKPVRLKDTGRRTRSVVDVEGRLSRVPAAPDAPGLTDATHGQRSALN
;
A
#
# COMPACT_ATOMS: atom_id res chain seq x y z
N MET A 1 -1.14 9.16 46.77
CA MET A 1 -1.50 9.94 47.98
C MET A 1 -3.02 10.12 47.96
N ARG A 2 -3.77 9.24 48.64
CA ARG A 2 -5.24 9.27 48.72
C ARG A 2 -5.63 9.78 50.10
N LEU A 3 -6.36 10.89 50.16
CA LEU A 3 -7.01 11.35 51.39
C LEU A 3 -8.38 10.65 51.51
N PRO A 4 -8.72 10.05 52.66
CA PRO A 4 -10.07 9.58 52.92
C PRO A 4 -10.94 10.79 53.30
N GLY A 5 -11.87 11.15 52.42
CA GLY A 5 -12.95 12.09 52.73
C GLY A 5 -13.87 11.45 53.76
N ALA A 6 -13.59 11.72 55.04
CA ALA A 6 -14.45 11.34 56.15
C ALA A 6 -15.84 11.94 55.95
N GLY A 7 -16.85 11.06 55.89
CA GLY A 7 -18.25 11.42 55.72
C GLY A 7 -18.76 12.26 56.88
N LEU A 8 -18.89 13.57 56.64
CA LEU A 8 -19.75 14.47 57.41
C LEU A 8 -21.21 14.43 56.93
N GLY A 9 -21.51 13.63 55.90
CA GLY A 9 -22.86 13.50 55.31
C GLY A 9 -23.77 12.45 55.94
N SER A 10 -23.26 11.56 56.80
CA SER A 10 -24.04 10.43 57.33
C SER A 10 -24.83 10.73 58.61
N ALA A 11 -24.57 11.85 59.29
CA ALA A 11 -25.29 12.23 60.53
C ALA A 11 -26.50 13.16 60.31
N LEU A 12 -26.59 13.79 59.14
CA LEU A 12 -27.70 14.69 58.78
C LEU A 12 -29.07 14.00 58.56
N PRO A 13 -29.18 12.76 58.03
CA PRO A 13 -30.49 12.13 57.89
C PRO A 13 -31.10 11.75 59.25
N GLU A 14 -30.30 11.32 60.23
CA GLU A 14 -30.83 10.95 61.55
C GLU A 14 -31.42 12.14 62.32
N LEU A 15 -30.81 13.33 62.23
CA LEU A 15 -31.34 14.56 62.83
C LEU A 15 -32.63 15.06 62.18
N ARG A 16 -32.83 14.82 60.88
CA ARG A 16 -34.09 15.18 60.19
C ARG A 16 -35.26 14.29 60.60
N HIS A 17 -35.00 13.07 61.06
CA HIS A 17 -36.06 12.11 61.46
C HIS A 17 -36.42 12.17 62.95
N THR A 18 -35.49 12.57 63.82
CA THR A 18 -35.70 12.66 65.28
C THR A 18 -36.43 13.92 65.73
N VAL A 19 -36.21 15.06 65.04
CA VAL A 19 -36.84 16.35 65.36
C VAL A 19 -38.39 16.32 65.29
N PRO A 20 -39.04 15.79 64.24
CA PRO A 20 -40.51 15.76 64.20
C PRO A 20 -41.11 14.77 65.21
N LEU A 21 -40.38 13.69 65.55
CA LEU A 21 -40.82 12.68 66.51
C LEU A 21 -40.78 13.23 67.95
N ALA A 22 -39.72 13.98 68.28
CA ALA A 22 -39.62 14.74 69.52
C ALA A 22 -40.71 15.83 69.62
N PHE A 23 -41.01 16.52 68.51
CA PHE A 23 -42.05 17.55 68.48
C PHE A 23 -43.47 16.97 68.61
N ALA A 24 -43.75 15.82 67.99
CA ALA A 24 -45.03 15.12 68.12
C ALA A 24 -45.24 14.57 69.55
N ALA A 25 -44.17 14.03 70.16
CA ALA A 25 -44.20 13.61 71.56
C ALA A 25 -44.45 14.80 72.51
N LEU A 26 -43.76 15.92 72.29
CA LEU A 26 -43.96 17.16 73.05
C LEU A 26 -45.37 17.74 72.86
N ALA A 27 -45.90 17.77 71.63
CA ALA A 27 -47.23 18.27 71.35
C ALA A 27 -48.33 17.38 71.93
N GLY A 28 -48.15 16.06 71.91
CA GLY A 28 -49.04 15.11 72.60
C GLY A 28 -49.04 15.33 74.12
N LEU A 29 -47.87 15.59 74.71
CA LEU A 29 -47.72 15.87 76.13
C LEU A 29 -48.35 17.22 76.52
N LEU A 30 -48.32 18.21 75.61
CA LEU A 30 -48.86 19.55 75.82
C LEU A 30 -50.39 19.59 75.65
N LEU A 31 -50.96 18.75 74.76
CA LEU A 31 -52.41 18.57 74.63
C LEU A 31 -53.02 17.86 75.85
N ILE A 32 -52.28 16.97 76.52
CA ILE A 32 -52.69 16.35 77.79
C ILE A 32 -52.82 17.40 78.93
N ALA A 33 -52.06 18.49 78.87
CA ALA A 33 -52.05 19.51 79.91
C ALA A 33 -53.23 20.50 79.84
N ILE A 34 -53.94 20.58 78.71
CA ILE A 34 -54.90 21.67 78.45
C ILE A 34 -56.37 21.24 78.61
N ASP A 35 -56.73 19.94 78.57
CA ASP A 35 -58.14 19.52 78.61
C ASP A 35 -58.53 18.61 79.81
N ARG A 36 -59.33 19.22 80.70
CA ARG A 36 -60.25 18.71 81.74
C ARG A 36 -60.25 17.21 82.13
N GLY A 37 -59.99 16.96 83.42
CA GLY A 37 -60.62 15.91 84.24
C GLY A 37 -59.83 14.60 84.46
N PRO A 38 -59.81 14.04 85.70
CA PRO A 38 -58.91 12.94 86.09
C PRO A 38 -59.24 11.56 85.48
N ALA A 39 -60.30 11.42 84.69
CA ALA A 39 -60.71 10.15 84.07
C ALA A 39 -60.51 10.07 82.55
N GLY A 40 -60.24 11.20 81.86
CA GLY A 40 -60.07 11.22 80.38
C GLY A 40 -58.62 11.21 79.89
N TRP A 41 -57.67 11.54 80.77
CA TRP A 41 -56.27 11.83 80.42
C TRP A 41 -55.46 10.63 79.88
N LEU A 42 -55.81 9.40 80.24
CA LEU A 42 -55.08 8.21 79.76
C LEU A 42 -55.53 7.74 78.37
N GLY A 43 -56.78 8.00 77.96
CA GLY A 43 -57.32 7.55 76.67
C GLY A 43 -57.04 8.49 75.50
N GLY A 44 -57.21 9.80 75.72
CA GLY A 44 -57.08 10.81 74.66
C GLY A 44 -55.64 11.01 74.17
N GLY A 45 -54.67 11.04 75.09
CA GLY A 45 -53.25 11.20 74.75
C GLY A 45 -52.68 9.99 74.00
N ALA A 46 -53.06 8.77 74.39
CA ALA A 46 -52.66 7.56 73.70
C ALA A 46 -53.21 7.49 72.27
N ALA A 47 -54.49 7.85 72.07
CA ALA A 47 -55.11 7.90 70.75
C ALA A 47 -54.45 8.96 69.84
N ALA A 48 -54.16 10.15 70.38
CA ALA A 48 -53.47 11.21 69.65
C ALA A 48 -52.04 10.81 69.25
N GLY A 49 -51.30 10.15 70.16
CA GLY A 49 -49.95 9.65 69.87
C GLY A 49 -49.95 8.57 68.78
N ILE A 50 -50.89 7.62 68.83
CA ILE A 50 -51.03 6.59 67.80
C ILE A 50 -51.42 7.21 66.45
N ALA A 51 -52.35 8.17 66.42
CA ALA A 51 -52.74 8.88 65.21
C ALA A 51 -51.55 9.65 64.60
N ALA A 52 -50.76 10.34 65.43
CA ALA A 52 -49.56 11.03 64.98
C ALA A 52 -48.51 10.06 64.43
N CYS A 53 -48.31 8.90 65.06
CA CYS A 53 -47.42 7.85 64.56
C CYS A 53 -47.92 7.26 63.23
N ALA A 54 -49.23 7.03 63.08
CA ALA A 54 -49.81 6.51 61.85
C ALA A 54 -49.68 7.51 60.68
N ILE A 55 -49.93 8.80 60.92
CA ILE A 55 -49.73 9.86 59.93
C ILE A 55 -48.25 10.00 59.56
N TYR A 56 -47.35 9.87 60.54
CA TYR A 56 -45.91 9.89 60.29
C TYR A 56 -45.47 8.70 59.45
N VAL A 57 -45.84 7.47 59.81
CA VAL A 57 -45.50 6.26 59.05
C VAL A 57 -46.10 6.34 57.64
N TRP A 58 -47.32 6.83 57.49
CA TRP A 58 -47.94 7.03 56.18
C TRP A 58 -47.21 8.07 55.33
N SER A 59 -46.84 9.22 55.91
CA SER A 59 -46.11 10.26 55.20
C SER A 59 -44.69 9.83 54.84
N ALA A 60 -43.98 9.16 55.75
CA ALA A 60 -42.67 8.57 55.51
C ALA A 60 -42.72 7.47 54.44
N ARG A 61 -43.73 6.59 54.48
CA ARG A 61 -43.97 5.60 53.42
C ARG A 61 -44.25 6.27 52.08
N ARG A 62 -45.04 7.34 52.06
CA ARG A 62 -45.35 8.08 50.83
C ARG A 62 -44.12 8.78 50.26
N SER A 63 -43.25 9.35 51.09
CA SER A 63 -41.99 9.94 50.62
C SER A 63 -41.03 8.87 50.10
N LEU A 64 -40.91 7.73 50.78
CA LEU A 64 -40.06 6.60 50.33
C LEU A 64 -40.54 6.03 49.00
N LEU A 65 -41.86 5.87 48.83
CA LEU A 65 -42.43 5.43 47.56
C LEU A 65 -42.17 6.44 46.44
N ARG A 66 -42.31 7.74 46.70
CA ARG A 66 -41.97 8.77 45.70
C ARG A 66 -40.50 8.74 45.32
N SER A 67 -39.58 8.64 46.29
CA SER A 67 -38.14 8.54 45.99
C SER A 67 -37.79 7.26 45.24
N ALA A 68 -38.49 6.15 45.50
CA ALA A 68 -38.30 4.90 44.75
C ALA A 68 -38.81 5.02 43.30
N HIS A 69 -39.97 5.67 43.08
CA HIS A 69 -40.47 5.92 41.73
C HIS A 69 -39.57 6.90 40.96
N GLU A 70 -39.07 7.94 41.63
CA GLU A 70 -38.12 8.87 41.04
C GLU A 70 -36.78 8.19 40.70
N ALA A 71 -36.29 7.27 41.55
CA ALA A 71 -35.10 6.48 41.25
C ALA A 71 -35.31 5.55 40.05
N HIS A 72 -36.41 4.80 40.01
CA HIS A 72 -36.72 3.94 38.87
C HIS A 72 -36.97 4.73 37.57
N ALA A 73 -37.59 5.91 37.65
CA ALA A 73 -37.76 6.78 36.49
C ALA A 73 -36.43 7.27 35.94
N ARG A 74 -35.45 7.57 36.80
CA ARG A 74 -34.08 7.93 36.39
C ARG A 74 -33.35 6.75 35.75
N GLU A 75 -33.44 5.56 36.33
CA GLU A 75 -32.84 4.35 35.74
C GLU A 75 -33.39 4.07 34.34
N LEU A 76 -34.70 4.19 34.15
CA LEU A 76 -35.31 4.02 32.82
C LEU A 76 -34.88 5.11 31.84
N GLN A 77 -34.72 6.35 32.29
CA GLN A 77 -34.25 7.43 31.47
C GLN A 77 -32.77 7.25 31.06
N GLU A 78 -31.91 6.84 31.99
CA GLU A 78 -30.50 6.52 31.70
C GLU A 78 -30.37 5.37 30.69
N LEU A 79 -31.20 4.33 30.81
CA LEU A 79 -31.24 3.23 29.85
C LEU A 79 -31.75 3.68 28.47
N ALA A 80 -32.73 4.59 28.43
CA ALA A 80 -33.24 5.16 27.17
C ALA A 80 -32.17 6.04 26.50
N GLU A 81 -31.46 6.87 27.26
CA GLU A 81 -30.36 7.71 26.76
C GLU A 81 -29.17 6.87 26.25
N ASP A 82 -28.81 5.77 26.94
CA ASP A 82 -27.80 4.82 26.46
C ASP A 82 -28.26 4.12 25.16
N ALA A 83 -29.52 3.70 25.09
CA ALA A 83 -30.09 3.10 23.88
C ALA A 83 -30.05 4.08 22.70
N ASP A 84 -30.47 5.34 22.90
CA ASP A 84 -30.43 6.38 21.87
C ASP A 84 -28.99 6.68 21.42
N SER A 85 -28.05 6.77 22.36
CA SER A 85 -26.63 6.97 22.04
C SER A 85 -26.06 5.82 21.20
N ARG A 86 -26.40 4.58 21.53
CA ARG A 86 -25.97 3.40 20.77
C ARG A 86 -26.60 3.37 19.37
N VAL A 87 -27.86 3.76 19.23
CA VAL A 87 -28.51 3.89 17.91
C VAL A 87 -27.81 4.95 17.06
N GLU A 88 -27.48 6.11 17.63
CA GLU A 88 -26.76 7.17 16.92
C GLU A 88 -25.38 6.69 16.41
N LEU A 89 -24.64 5.95 17.24
CA LEU A 89 -23.35 5.37 16.85
C LEU A 89 -23.50 4.37 15.70
N VAL A 90 -24.52 3.51 15.76
CA VAL A 90 -24.81 2.54 14.70
C VAL A 90 -25.18 3.24 13.39
N VAL A 91 -26.01 4.29 13.46
CA VAL A 91 -26.35 5.10 12.27
C VAL A 91 -25.09 5.71 11.64
N LYS A 92 -24.21 6.32 12.44
CA LYS A 92 -22.94 6.85 11.95
C LYS A 92 -22.06 5.78 11.32
N GLN A 93 -22.02 4.58 11.91
CA GLN A 93 -21.28 3.45 11.34
C GLN A 93 -21.85 3.03 9.98
N PHE A 94 -23.17 2.97 9.84
CA PHE A 94 -23.81 2.68 8.56
C PHE A 94 -23.55 3.76 7.51
N GLU A 95 -23.58 5.04 7.90
CA GLU A 95 -23.24 6.14 7.00
C GLU A 95 -21.80 6.02 6.48
N TRP A 96 -20.84 5.72 7.36
CA TRP A 96 -19.45 5.46 6.97
C TRP A 96 -19.32 4.26 6.03
N ALA A 97 -19.99 3.15 6.36
CA ALA A 97 -19.95 1.94 5.54
C ALA A 97 -20.55 2.16 4.14
N VAL A 98 -21.68 2.87 4.05
CA VAL A 98 -22.30 3.21 2.78
C VAL A 98 -21.42 4.16 1.98
N GLY A 99 -20.81 5.15 2.63
CA GLY A 99 -19.84 6.05 2.00
C GLY A 99 -18.63 5.29 1.45
N ASP A 100 -18.12 4.31 2.18
CA ASP A 100 -16.99 3.48 1.75
C ASP A 100 -17.36 2.59 0.56
N VAL A 101 -18.54 1.95 0.57
CA VAL A 101 -19.04 1.17 -0.57
C VAL A 101 -19.22 2.04 -1.81
N ALA A 102 -19.75 3.26 -1.65
CA ALA A 102 -19.89 4.19 -2.77
C ALA A 102 -18.52 4.60 -3.34
N LYS A 103 -17.53 4.82 -2.47
CA LYS A 103 -16.15 5.12 -2.86
C LYS A 103 -15.49 3.95 -3.60
N LEU A 104 -15.60 2.73 -3.07
CA LEU A 104 -15.08 1.51 -3.69
C LEU A 104 -15.70 1.26 -5.05
N ARG A 105 -17.02 1.46 -5.20
CA ARG A 105 -17.70 1.35 -6.50
C ARG A 105 -17.13 2.36 -7.50
N HIS A 106 -16.93 3.60 -7.08
CA HIS A 106 -16.39 4.63 -7.95
C HIS A 106 -14.92 4.35 -8.32
N GLU A 107 -14.13 3.80 -7.40
CA GLU A 107 -12.76 3.32 -7.68
C GLU A 107 -12.74 2.14 -8.66
N LEU A 108 -13.67 1.18 -8.51
CA LEU A 108 -13.84 0.06 -9.44
C LEU A 108 -14.22 0.56 -10.84
N GLU A 109 -15.20 1.46 -10.96
CA GLU A 109 -15.60 2.04 -12.24
C GLU A 109 -14.42 2.76 -12.93
N ARG A 110 -13.58 3.47 -12.16
CA ARG A 110 -12.34 4.08 -12.69
C ARG A 110 -11.34 3.03 -13.15
N ALA A 111 -11.14 1.96 -12.39
CA ALA A 111 -10.21 0.87 -12.76
C ALA A 111 -10.70 0.11 -14.00
N GLU A 112 -12.00 -0.15 -14.13
CA GLU A 112 -12.56 -0.75 -15.34
C GLU A 112 -12.38 0.14 -16.56
N ALA A 113 -12.57 1.45 -16.41
CA ALA A 113 -12.34 2.40 -17.51
C ALA A 113 -10.87 2.39 -17.95
N THR A 114 -9.91 2.38 -17.03
CA THR A 114 -8.48 2.32 -17.40
C THR A 114 -8.15 1.00 -18.08
N VAL A 115 -8.65 -0.14 -17.60
CA VAL A 115 -8.47 -1.44 -18.24
C VAL A 115 -9.01 -1.42 -19.67
N ARG A 116 -10.23 -0.90 -19.89
CA ARG A 116 -10.81 -0.79 -21.25
C ARG A 116 -9.89 0.01 -22.17
N THR A 117 -9.43 1.19 -21.76
CA THR A 117 -8.50 2.00 -22.58
C THR A 117 -7.17 1.29 -22.86
N LEU A 118 -6.64 0.53 -21.90
CA LEU A 118 -5.40 -0.24 -22.09
C LEU A 118 -5.61 -1.41 -23.05
N THR A 119 -6.76 -2.09 -22.99
CA THR A 119 -7.08 -3.18 -23.92
C THR A 119 -7.26 -2.67 -25.35
N GLU A 120 -7.87 -1.50 -25.55
CA GLU A 120 -7.99 -0.86 -26.86
C GLU A 120 -6.62 -0.50 -27.42
N ARG A 121 -5.77 0.16 -26.62
CA ARG A 121 -4.37 0.45 -27.00
C ARG A 121 -3.56 -0.82 -27.27
N GLY A 122 -3.83 -1.90 -26.54
CA GLY A 122 -3.23 -3.21 -26.77
C GLY A 122 -3.58 -3.75 -28.15
N ARG A 123 -4.86 -3.75 -28.51
CA ARG A 123 -5.33 -4.17 -29.84
C ARG A 123 -4.72 -3.31 -30.95
N GLU A 124 -4.65 -1.99 -30.77
CA GLU A 124 -4.01 -1.11 -31.77
C GLU A 124 -2.51 -1.42 -31.95
N ARG A 125 -1.80 -1.74 -30.87
CA ARG A 125 -0.37 -2.12 -30.93
C ARG A 125 -0.19 -3.45 -31.65
N GLU A 126 -1.08 -4.40 -31.40
CA GLU A 126 -1.10 -5.69 -32.08
C GLU A 126 -1.31 -5.54 -33.60
N HIS A 127 -2.31 -4.76 -34.01
CA HIS A 127 -2.55 -4.46 -35.44
C HIS A 127 -1.34 -3.79 -36.10
N ARG A 128 -0.70 -2.85 -35.40
CA ARG A 128 0.55 -2.21 -35.87
C ARG A 128 1.70 -3.21 -35.98
N SER A 129 1.84 -4.12 -35.02
CA SER A 129 2.84 -5.18 -35.04
C SER A 129 2.65 -6.09 -36.26
N GLU A 130 1.42 -6.55 -36.52
CA GLU A 130 1.14 -7.37 -37.70
C GLU A 130 1.44 -6.64 -39.02
N GLN A 131 1.14 -5.34 -39.10
CA GLN A 131 1.47 -4.53 -40.28
C GLN A 131 2.98 -4.48 -40.51
N LEU A 132 3.78 -4.27 -39.45
CA LEU A 132 5.23 -4.29 -39.54
C LEU A 132 5.77 -5.67 -39.93
N VAL A 133 5.21 -6.75 -39.38
CA VAL A 133 5.58 -8.13 -39.76
C VAL A 133 5.30 -8.39 -41.24
N ARG A 134 4.14 -7.95 -41.76
CA ARG A 134 3.81 -8.04 -43.19
C ARG A 134 4.77 -7.23 -44.05
N GLN A 135 5.15 -6.02 -43.63
CA GLN A 135 6.12 -5.19 -44.34
C GLN A 135 7.51 -5.83 -44.38
N ILE A 136 8.00 -6.34 -43.24
CA ILE A 136 9.28 -7.05 -43.15
C ILE A 136 9.29 -8.27 -44.07
N SER A 137 8.19 -9.04 -44.09
CA SER A 137 8.06 -10.21 -44.96
C SER A 137 8.15 -9.83 -46.44
N ARG A 138 7.44 -8.78 -46.86
CA ARG A 138 7.53 -8.25 -48.24
C ARG A 138 8.92 -7.71 -48.59
N LEU A 139 9.60 -7.05 -47.65
CA LEU A 139 10.97 -6.58 -47.87
C LEU A 139 11.95 -7.75 -48.00
N ARG A 140 11.79 -8.80 -47.19
CA ARG A 140 12.59 -10.03 -47.31
C ARG A 140 12.38 -10.72 -48.65
N GLU A 141 11.13 -10.79 -49.13
CA GLU A 141 10.82 -11.36 -50.44
C GLU A 141 11.49 -10.55 -51.57
N ARG A 142 11.37 -9.22 -51.56
CA ARG A 142 12.07 -8.35 -52.51
C ARG A 142 13.59 -8.48 -52.45
N LEU A 143 14.17 -8.58 -51.25
CA LEU A 143 15.61 -8.80 -51.09
C LEU A 143 16.03 -10.18 -51.62
N ALA A 144 15.20 -11.21 -51.44
CA ALA A 144 15.45 -12.53 -52.00
C ALA A 144 15.34 -12.54 -53.53
N GLU A 145 14.38 -11.83 -54.12
CA GLU A 145 14.26 -11.61 -55.56
C GLU A 145 15.49 -10.88 -56.13
N ILE A 146 15.93 -9.80 -55.47
CA ILE A 146 17.13 -9.05 -55.86
C ILE A 146 18.38 -9.93 -55.72
N ALA A 147 18.51 -10.69 -54.63
CA ALA A 147 19.63 -11.60 -54.42
C ALA A 147 19.63 -12.74 -55.46
N MET A 148 18.47 -13.28 -55.85
CA MET A 148 18.36 -14.26 -56.92
C MET A 148 18.75 -13.65 -58.28
N ALA A 149 18.25 -12.45 -58.61
CA ALA A 149 18.65 -11.74 -59.83
C ALA A 149 20.16 -11.39 -59.86
N ALA A 150 20.71 -11.01 -58.71
CA ALA A 150 22.14 -10.81 -58.52
C ALA A 150 22.92 -12.13 -58.65
N SER A 151 22.43 -13.24 -58.11
CA SER A 151 23.08 -14.55 -58.23
C SER A 151 23.12 -15.07 -59.68
N LEU A 152 22.10 -14.75 -60.50
CA LEU A 152 22.08 -15.05 -61.92
C LEU A 152 23.09 -14.20 -62.73
N THR A 153 23.46 -13.02 -62.22
CA THR A 153 24.50 -12.15 -62.82
C THR A 153 25.88 -12.35 -62.18
N GLN A 154 25.95 -13.02 -61.03
CA GLN A 154 27.14 -13.22 -60.20
C GLN A 154 27.51 -14.71 -60.08
N SER A 155 27.39 -15.47 -61.17
CA SER A 155 28.06 -16.76 -61.30
C SER A 155 29.57 -16.52 -61.47
N GLY A 156 30.29 -16.32 -60.37
CA GLY A 156 31.75 -16.25 -60.42
C GLY A 156 32.46 -15.46 -59.32
N ARG A 157 31.87 -15.27 -58.13
CA ARG A 157 32.60 -14.65 -57.02
C ARG A 157 32.73 -15.62 -55.86
N GLU A 158 33.93 -16.17 -55.75
CA GLU A 158 34.44 -16.92 -54.60
C GLU A 158 34.13 -16.18 -53.29
N SER A 159 33.80 -16.94 -52.24
CA SER A 159 33.75 -16.43 -50.88
C SER A 159 35.03 -15.65 -50.58
N PRO A 160 34.95 -14.35 -50.23
CA PRO A 160 36.13 -13.65 -49.78
C PRO A 160 36.53 -14.25 -48.44
N SER A 161 37.68 -14.90 -48.44
CA SER A 161 38.48 -15.15 -47.25
C SER A 161 38.55 -13.88 -46.40
N ARG A 162 38.12 -14.03 -45.14
CA ARG A 162 38.03 -13.04 -44.06
C ARG A 162 39.20 -12.02 -44.12
N PRO A 163 38.95 -10.76 -44.52
CA PRO A 163 39.93 -9.69 -44.35
C PRO A 163 40.17 -9.45 -42.86
N LEU A 164 41.42 -9.17 -42.50
CA LEU A 164 41.78 -8.58 -41.20
C LEU A 164 41.18 -7.16 -41.14
N PHE A 165 39.88 -7.06 -40.86
CA PHE A 165 39.24 -5.79 -40.66
C PHE A 165 39.71 -5.17 -39.34
N GLU A 166 39.98 -3.87 -39.38
CA GLU A 166 40.24 -3.04 -38.21
C GLU A 166 39.09 -3.21 -37.21
N ALA A 167 39.38 -3.81 -36.06
CA ALA A 167 38.35 -4.13 -35.09
C ALA A 167 37.85 -2.85 -34.39
N ILE A 168 36.54 -2.76 -34.20
CA ILE A 168 35.92 -1.58 -33.60
C ILE A 168 35.98 -1.71 -32.08
N TYR A 169 36.47 -0.67 -31.41
CA TYR A 169 36.61 -0.68 -29.96
C TYR A 169 35.32 -0.22 -29.30
N PHE A 170 34.82 -1.04 -28.40
CA PHE A 170 33.69 -0.74 -27.55
C PHE A 170 34.10 -0.81 -26.08
N THR A 171 33.59 0.12 -25.30
CA THR A 171 33.54 -0.03 -23.85
C THR A 171 32.26 -0.74 -23.46
N TRP A 172 32.31 -1.58 -22.42
CA TRP A 172 31.13 -2.33 -21.99
C TRP A 172 30.86 -2.22 -20.48
N GLY A 173 29.60 -2.43 -20.12
CA GLY A 173 29.13 -2.57 -18.74
C GLY A 173 27.88 -3.44 -18.68
N ILE A 174 27.51 -3.88 -17.47
CA ILE A 174 26.35 -4.75 -17.24
C ILE A 174 25.26 -3.98 -16.49
N HIS A 175 24.03 -4.15 -16.95
CA HIS A 175 22.83 -3.74 -16.23
C HIS A 175 22.01 -4.96 -15.83
N LEU A 176 21.78 -5.12 -14.53
CA LEU A 176 21.03 -6.22 -13.93
C LEU A 176 19.62 -5.72 -13.57
N ASP A 177 18.60 -6.33 -14.16
CA ASP A 177 17.19 -6.05 -13.89
C ASP A 177 16.48 -7.34 -13.49
N GLY A 178 16.58 -7.69 -12.21
CA GLY A 178 16.08 -8.96 -11.67
C GLY A 178 16.73 -10.17 -12.37
N PRO A 179 15.96 -11.06 -13.03
CA PRO A 179 16.50 -12.22 -13.73
C PRO A 179 17.11 -11.89 -15.11
N ARG A 180 17.01 -10.64 -15.58
CA ARG A 180 17.54 -10.22 -16.88
C ARG A 180 18.86 -9.50 -16.71
N ALA A 181 19.86 -9.92 -17.47
CA ALA A 181 21.11 -9.20 -17.62
C ALA A 181 21.17 -8.58 -19.01
N ARG A 182 21.55 -7.30 -19.06
CA ARG A 182 21.71 -6.55 -20.30
C ARG A 182 23.15 -6.09 -20.42
N LEU A 183 23.73 -6.31 -21.59
CA LEU A 183 25.04 -5.79 -21.95
C LEU A 183 24.86 -4.40 -22.57
N GLU A 184 25.51 -3.41 -21.97
CA GLU A 184 25.57 -2.04 -22.48
C GLU A 184 26.90 -1.84 -23.16
N LEU A 185 26.87 -1.48 -24.44
CA LEU A 185 28.05 -1.25 -25.25
C LEU A 185 28.08 0.22 -25.67
N GLN A 186 29.25 0.84 -25.58
CA GLN A 186 29.45 2.23 -25.98
C GLN A 186 30.66 2.37 -26.92
N THR A 187 30.52 3.22 -27.93
CA THR A 187 31.62 3.58 -28.84
C THR A 187 31.50 5.05 -29.25
N ALA A 188 32.61 5.66 -29.66
CA ALA A 188 32.59 7.01 -30.19
C ALA A 188 31.81 7.09 -31.51
N ALA A 189 31.05 8.17 -31.72
CA ALA A 189 30.44 8.47 -33.01
C ALA A 189 31.50 9.07 -33.94
N ASN A 190 31.97 8.28 -34.91
CA ASN A 190 32.93 8.70 -35.93
C ASN A 190 32.37 8.42 -37.35
N SER A 191 33.15 8.74 -38.38
CA SER A 191 32.73 8.60 -39.79
C SER A 191 32.43 7.17 -40.25
N GLY A 192 32.63 6.16 -39.38
CA GLY A 192 32.26 4.75 -39.58
C GLY A 192 31.41 4.24 -38.42
N SER A 193 30.41 5.04 -38.02
CA SER A 193 29.57 4.79 -36.85
C SER A 193 28.77 3.51 -36.99
N PRO A 194 28.90 2.54 -36.07
CA PRO A 194 28.08 1.34 -36.11
C PRO A 194 26.61 1.65 -35.87
N THR A 195 25.74 0.89 -36.51
CA THR A 195 24.29 1.06 -36.42
C THR A 195 23.63 0.00 -35.55
N ARG A 196 24.24 -1.19 -35.48
CA ARG A 196 23.82 -2.34 -34.66
C ARG A 196 25.01 -3.18 -34.22
N VAL A 197 24.81 -3.99 -33.19
CA VAL A 197 25.74 -5.01 -32.73
C VAL A 197 25.03 -6.36 -32.71
N ARG A 198 25.73 -7.44 -33.04
CA ARG A 198 25.25 -8.81 -32.91
C ARG A 198 26.23 -9.67 -32.13
N VAL A 199 25.70 -10.73 -31.54
CA VAL A 199 26.45 -11.80 -30.90
C VAL A 199 26.18 -13.08 -31.66
N MET A 200 27.25 -13.79 -32.00
CA MET A 200 27.20 -15.11 -32.60
C MET A 200 27.82 -16.13 -31.65
N ASP A 201 27.23 -17.31 -31.58
CA ASP A 201 27.84 -18.45 -30.90
C ASP A 201 29.01 -19.04 -31.72
N ARG A 202 29.64 -20.06 -31.15
CA ARG A 202 30.75 -20.80 -31.77
C ARG A 202 30.37 -21.45 -33.11
N ASP A 203 29.10 -21.83 -33.28
CA ASP A 203 28.58 -22.46 -34.50
C ASP A 203 28.21 -21.42 -35.57
N GLY A 204 28.36 -20.13 -35.26
CA GLY A 204 28.05 -19.01 -36.15
C GLY A 204 26.57 -18.63 -36.18
N GLN A 205 25.74 -19.15 -35.28
CA GLN A 205 24.35 -18.74 -35.14
C GLN A 205 24.24 -17.43 -34.38
N ILE A 206 23.35 -16.55 -34.83
CA ILE A 206 23.10 -15.27 -34.18
C ILE A 206 22.21 -15.50 -32.96
N VAL A 207 22.77 -15.30 -31.76
CA VAL A 207 22.08 -15.52 -30.48
C VAL A 207 21.51 -14.23 -29.88
N ALA A 208 22.06 -13.07 -30.25
CA ALA A 208 21.52 -11.77 -29.84
C ALA A 208 21.83 -10.68 -30.87
N VAL A 209 20.94 -9.70 -30.99
CA VAL A 209 21.13 -8.50 -31.82
C VAL A 209 20.64 -7.29 -31.04
N SER A 210 21.41 -6.20 -31.05
CA SER A 210 21.04 -4.96 -30.41
C SER A 210 19.88 -4.27 -31.14
N GLY A 211 19.21 -3.36 -30.44
CA GLY A 211 18.43 -2.30 -31.08
C GLY A 211 19.31 -1.36 -31.92
N MET A 212 18.68 -0.33 -32.48
CA MET A 212 19.40 0.77 -33.13
C MET A 212 20.25 1.52 -32.09
N ALA A 213 21.42 2.00 -32.52
CA ALA A 213 22.25 2.88 -31.71
C ALA A 213 21.47 4.10 -31.21
N VAL A 214 21.64 4.43 -29.93
CA VAL A 214 21.12 5.66 -29.33
C VAL A 214 22.30 6.58 -29.03
N VAL A 215 22.19 7.85 -29.37
CA VAL A 215 23.22 8.84 -29.05
C VAL A 215 23.09 9.24 -27.57
N SER A 216 24.13 8.99 -26.78
CA SER A 216 24.26 9.42 -25.39
C SER A 216 24.49 10.93 -25.29
N LEU A 217 24.29 11.49 -24.09
CA LEU A 217 24.58 12.90 -23.78
C LEU A 217 26.03 13.30 -24.07
N ASP A 218 26.96 12.35 -23.91
CA ASP A 218 28.39 12.56 -24.17
C ASP A 218 28.76 12.44 -25.66
N GLY A 219 27.76 12.27 -26.55
CA GLY A 219 27.95 12.11 -27.99
C GLY A 219 28.40 10.72 -28.43
N ASN A 220 28.54 9.77 -27.50
CA ASN A 220 28.84 8.37 -27.81
C ASN A 220 27.58 7.62 -28.29
N LEU A 221 27.79 6.58 -29.08
CA LEU A 221 26.75 5.64 -29.47
C LEU A 221 26.61 4.56 -28.41
N GLU A 222 25.39 4.39 -27.90
CA GLU A 222 25.04 3.37 -26.92
C GLU A 222 24.19 2.28 -27.58
N PHE A 223 24.53 1.03 -27.28
CA PHE A 223 23.82 -0.15 -27.72
C PHE A 223 23.46 -1.00 -26.51
N GLN A 224 22.27 -1.57 -26.57
CA GLN A 224 21.73 -2.43 -25.55
C GLN A 224 21.33 -3.75 -26.20
N LEU A 225 21.82 -4.85 -25.63
CA LEU A 225 21.48 -6.20 -26.04
C LEU A 225 21.28 -7.09 -24.81
N GLU A 226 20.44 -8.12 -24.97
CA GLU A 226 20.18 -9.14 -23.96
C GLU A 226 20.83 -10.44 -24.46
N PRO A 227 22.14 -10.65 -24.21
CA PRO A 227 22.84 -11.85 -24.63
C PRO A 227 22.52 -13.05 -23.72
N PRO A 228 22.92 -14.26 -24.14
CA PRO A 228 22.95 -15.44 -23.28
C PRO A 228 23.67 -15.19 -21.95
N LEU A 229 23.20 -15.81 -20.87
CA LEU A 229 23.68 -15.58 -19.49
C LEU A 229 25.11 -16.07 -19.26
N ASP A 230 25.51 -17.13 -19.97
CA ASP A 230 26.88 -17.65 -20.01
C ASP A 230 27.86 -16.60 -20.57
N LEU A 231 27.53 -15.91 -21.66
CA LEU A 231 28.35 -14.80 -22.17
C LEU A 231 28.50 -13.67 -21.14
N ILE A 232 27.43 -13.32 -20.42
CA ILE A 232 27.50 -12.30 -19.35
C ILE A 232 28.44 -12.77 -18.23
N ALA A 233 28.31 -14.02 -17.78
CA ALA A 233 29.14 -14.57 -16.73
C ALA A 233 30.61 -14.61 -17.15
N ASP A 234 30.91 -15.02 -18.38
CA ASP A 234 32.28 -15.07 -18.91
C ASP A 234 32.91 -13.68 -19.03
N LEU A 235 32.13 -12.68 -19.45
CA LEU A 235 32.58 -11.29 -19.49
C LEU A 235 32.83 -10.72 -18.08
N ASP A 236 31.93 -10.98 -17.12
CA ASP A 236 32.05 -10.45 -15.76
C ASP A 236 33.21 -11.09 -14.98
N GLU A 237 33.45 -12.39 -15.19
CA GLU A 237 34.54 -13.14 -14.57
C GLU A 237 35.87 -13.02 -15.33
N GLY A 238 35.88 -12.33 -16.48
CA GLY A 238 37.08 -12.14 -17.31
C GLY A 238 37.61 -13.42 -17.95
N ARG A 239 36.73 -14.41 -18.19
CA ARG A 239 37.06 -15.65 -18.90
C ARG A 239 37.15 -15.41 -20.40
N GLU A 240 37.76 -16.35 -21.11
CA GLU A 240 37.75 -16.36 -22.56
C GLU A 240 36.31 -16.59 -23.06
N ILE A 241 35.84 -15.71 -23.94
CA ILE A 241 34.50 -15.76 -24.51
C ILE A 241 34.46 -16.68 -25.74
N ASP A 242 33.56 -17.66 -25.74
CA ASP A 242 33.32 -18.54 -26.92
C ASP A 242 32.31 -17.93 -27.91
N TYR A 243 32.15 -16.60 -27.86
CA TYR A 243 31.21 -15.84 -28.68
C TYR A 243 31.92 -14.79 -29.53
N ALA A 244 31.46 -14.63 -30.77
CA ALA A 244 31.91 -13.56 -31.64
C ALA A 244 30.96 -12.36 -31.53
N ILE A 245 31.50 -11.17 -31.26
CA ILE A 245 30.74 -9.92 -31.22
C ILE A 245 31.15 -9.07 -32.41
N GLU A 246 30.15 -8.62 -33.16
CA GLU A 246 30.36 -7.85 -34.39
C GLU A 246 29.43 -6.64 -34.44
N ALA A 247 29.89 -5.55 -35.05
CA ALA A 247 29.13 -4.34 -35.24
C ALA A 247 28.91 -4.06 -36.74
N LEU A 248 27.72 -3.58 -37.07
CA LEU A 248 27.31 -3.26 -38.44
C LEU A 248 27.74 -1.84 -38.81
N VAL A 249 28.70 -1.71 -39.70
CA VAL A 249 29.22 -0.43 -40.24
C VAL A 249 29.15 -0.49 -41.76
N ASP A 250 28.49 0.48 -42.37
CA ASP A 250 28.36 0.59 -43.84
C ASP A 250 27.93 -0.74 -44.50
N ASP A 251 26.93 -1.39 -43.91
CA ASP A 251 26.39 -2.71 -44.31
C ASP A 251 27.35 -3.91 -44.16
N GLU A 252 28.52 -3.72 -43.56
CA GLU A 252 29.48 -4.78 -43.25
C GLU A 252 29.55 -5.07 -41.73
N TRP A 253 29.55 -6.36 -41.37
CA TRP A 253 29.77 -6.78 -39.99
C TRP A 253 31.27 -6.85 -39.70
N LYS A 254 31.72 -5.99 -38.78
CA LYS A 254 33.13 -5.88 -38.38
C LYS A 254 33.32 -6.41 -36.95
N PRO A 255 34.45 -7.09 -36.65
CA PRO A 255 34.70 -7.62 -35.32
C PRO A 255 34.83 -6.51 -34.29
N VAL A 256 34.35 -6.77 -33.08
CA VAL A 256 34.40 -5.83 -31.95
C VAL A 256 35.48 -6.24 -30.95
N ARG A 257 36.20 -5.26 -30.42
CA ARG A 257 37.07 -5.41 -29.25
C ARG A 257 36.43 -4.74 -28.06
N LEU A 258 36.26 -5.50 -26.99
CA LEU A 258 35.62 -5.06 -25.77
C LEU A 258 36.66 -4.60 -24.73
N LYS A 259 36.38 -3.46 -24.10
CA LYS A 259 37.10 -2.94 -22.93
C LYS A 259 36.14 -2.78 -21.76
N ASP A 260 36.37 -3.52 -20.67
CA ASP A 260 35.55 -3.41 -19.47
C ASP A 260 35.70 -2.02 -18.84
N THR A 261 34.58 -1.41 -18.47
CA THR A 261 34.54 -0.12 -17.77
C THR A 261 34.48 -0.24 -16.26
N GLY A 262 34.26 -1.43 -15.71
CA GLY A 262 33.93 -1.58 -14.29
C GLY A 262 32.43 -1.43 -13.99
N ARG A 263 31.62 -0.95 -14.94
CA ARG A 263 30.24 -0.52 -14.67
C ARG A 263 29.28 -1.69 -14.53
N ARG A 264 28.83 -1.95 -13.30
CA ARG A 264 27.71 -2.85 -12.99
C ARG A 264 26.60 -2.02 -12.34
N THR A 265 25.38 -2.08 -12.86
CA THR A 265 24.25 -1.27 -12.37
C THR A 265 22.99 -2.10 -12.21
N ARG A 266 22.07 -1.67 -11.34
CA ARG A 266 20.75 -2.29 -11.16
C ARG A 266 19.65 -1.25 -11.07
N SER A 267 18.43 -1.65 -11.40
CA SER A 267 17.23 -0.83 -11.21
C SER A 267 16.66 -1.01 -9.80
N VAL A 268 16.36 0.09 -9.12
CA VAL A 268 15.72 0.11 -7.80
C VAL A 268 14.49 1.00 -7.88
N VAL A 269 13.37 0.50 -7.37
CA VAL A 269 12.13 1.26 -7.27
C VAL A 269 12.07 1.90 -5.88
N ASP A 270 11.93 3.22 -5.84
CA ASP A 270 11.76 3.99 -4.60
C ASP A 270 10.35 3.75 -3.98
N VAL A 271 10.15 4.17 -2.74
CA VAL A 271 8.88 4.16 -2.01
C VAL A 271 7.77 4.91 -2.78
N GLU A 272 8.15 5.91 -3.57
CA GLU A 272 7.25 6.66 -4.46
C GLU A 272 6.97 5.95 -5.80
N GLY A 273 7.50 4.74 -6.01
CA GLY A 273 7.35 3.97 -7.25
C GLY A 273 8.27 4.43 -8.39
N ARG A 274 9.24 5.31 -8.11
CA ARG A 274 10.17 5.85 -9.13
C ARG A 274 11.32 4.87 -9.38
N LEU A 275 11.53 4.51 -10.65
CA LEU A 275 12.64 3.65 -11.05
C LEU A 275 13.93 4.46 -11.16
N SER A 276 14.94 4.06 -10.40
CA SER A 276 16.26 4.70 -10.32
C SER A 276 17.36 3.67 -10.62
N ARG A 277 18.40 4.09 -11.35
CA ARG A 277 19.56 3.24 -11.65
C ARG A 277 20.64 3.49 -10.59
N VAL A 278 21.09 2.41 -9.94
CA VAL A 278 22.08 2.46 -8.84
C VAL A 278 23.26 1.53 -9.19
N PRO A 279 24.51 1.83 -8.78
CA PRO A 279 25.61 0.87 -8.87
C PRO A 279 25.24 -0.46 -8.20
N ALA A 280 25.51 -1.57 -8.88
CA ALA A 280 25.45 -2.88 -8.26
C ALA A 280 26.72 -3.02 -7.43
N ALA A 281 26.60 -2.98 -6.09
CA ALA A 281 27.74 -3.21 -5.22
C ALA A 281 28.29 -4.65 -5.45
N PRO A 282 29.61 -4.86 -5.36
CA PRO A 282 30.16 -6.21 -5.29
C PRO A 282 29.64 -6.84 -3.99
N ASP A 283 28.80 -7.87 -4.13
CA ASP A 283 28.24 -8.70 -3.06
C ASP A 283 27.49 -7.97 -1.93
N ALA A 284 26.18 -7.83 -2.09
CA ALA A 284 25.26 -7.78 -0.95
C ALA A 284 24.37 -9.03 -1.00
N PRO A 285 24.48 -9.96 -0.03
CA PRO A 285 23.64 -11.16 0.03
C PRO A 285 22.17 -10.75 0.17
N GLY A 286 21.30 -11.60 -0.37
CA GLY A 286 19.88 -11.33 -0.63
C GLY A 286 19.14 -10.51 0.42
N LEU A 287 18.58 -9.39 -0.02
CA LEU A 287 17.41 -8.77 0.61
C LEU A 287 16.14 -9.27 -0.09
N THR A 288 15.87 -10.56 0.08
CA THR A 288 14.50 -11.05 0.22
C THR A 288 14.16 -10.97 1.71
N ASP A 289 12.97 -10.47 2.04
CA ASP A 289 12.48 -10.08 3.38
C ASP A 289 12.88 -8.71 3.92
N ALA A 290 12.19 -7.67 3.45
CA ALA A 290 11.87 -6.50 4.26
C ALA A 290 10.53 -5.86 3.83
N THR A 291 9.48 -6.68 3.68
CA THR A 291 8.08 -6.19 3.54
C THR A 291 7.15 -6.95 4.47
N HIS A 292 7.56 -7.15 5.73
CA HIS A 292 6.60 -7.43 6.80
C HIS A 292 7.13 -6.99 8.16
N GLY A 293 6.44 -6.02 8.78
CA GLY A 293 6.57 -5.76 10.21
C GLY A 293 7.02 -4.36 10.60
N GLN A 294 6.17 -3.34 10.43
CA GLN A 294 6.09 -2.24 11.40
C GLN A 294 4.79 -1.44 11.24
N ARG A 295 3.69 -2.05 11.69
CA ARG A 295 2.49 -1.35 12.16
C ARG A 295 2.12 -1.91 13.52
N SER A 296 2.84 -1.48 14.54
CA SER A 296 2.38 -1.63 15.92
C SER A 296 3.15 -0.65 16.82
N ALA A 297 2.60 0.54 16.97
CA ALA A 297 2.75 1.42 18.13
C ALA A 297 2.00 2.72 17.82
N LEU A 298 0.76 2.81 18.29
CA LEU A 298 0.06 4.02 18.73
C LEU A 298 -1.37 3.61 19.08
N ASN A 299 -1.53 3.10 20.30
CA ASN A 299 -2.70 3.29 21.14
C ASN A 299 -2.19 3.92 22.44
#